data_AF-A0AAJ6A4Q7-F1
#
_entry.id   AF-A0AAJ6A4Q7-F1
#
_cell.length_a   1.000
_cell.length_b   1.000
_cell.length_c   1.000
_cell.angle_alpha   90.00
_cell.angle_beta   90.00
_cell.angle_gamma   90.00
#
_symmetry.space_group_name_H-M   'P 1'
#
loop_
_entity.id
_entity.type
_entity.pdbx_description
1 polymer ?
#
loop_
_entity_poly.entity_id
_entity_poly.type
_entity_poly.pdbx_seq_one_letter_code
_entity_poly.pdbx_strand_id
1 'polypeptide(L)'
;MMPSEVFSCEYSFDELAISLCDRWETGLLLYGRAELTSAGDGYDGEFYVSAIKLDGGSRLVRPNTISSIGSFEAELFRRIAAVIENDRTSAGRHAAELFAIEYEQSKETDYDLFREIERETILGAGGVIILQHQIATD
;
A
#
# COMPACT_ATOMS: atom_id res chain seq x y z
N MET A 1 -4.71 22.64 -2.84
CA MET A 1 -4.30 21.48 -2.02
C MET A 1 -4.43 20.29 -2.93
N MET A 2 -3.32 19.75 -3.44
CA MET A 2 -3.38 18.48 -4.16
C MET A 2 -3.91 17.43 -3.17
N PRO A 3 -4.78 16.50 -3.59
CA PRO A 3 -5.11 15.38 -2.74
C PRO A 3 -3.77 14.72 -2.36
N SER A 4 -3.47 14.64 -1.07
CA SER A 4 -2.34 13.84 -0.60
C SER A 4 -2.65 12.42 -1.03
N GLU A 5 -1.99 11.94 -2.09
CA GLU A 5 -2.03 10.52 -2.41
C GLU A 5 -1.47 9.79 -1.20
N VAL A 6 -2.31 8.96 -0.57
CA VAL A 6 -1.88 8.16 0.58
C VAL A 6 -0.87 7.15 0.05
N PHE A 7 0.35 7.18 0.58
CA PHE A 7 1.41 6.28 0.17
C PHE A 7 0.95 4.81 0.21
N SER A 8 1.26 4.06 -0.84
CA SER A 8 1.05 2.62 -0.90
C SER A 8 2.18 1.89 -1.62
N CYS A 9 2.44 0.65 -1.22
CA CYS A 9 3.41 -0.22 -1.85
C CYS A 9 2.92 -1.68 -1.93
N GLU A 10 3.56 -2.49 -2.76
CA GLU A 10 3.21 -3.91 -2.95
C GLU A 10 4.10 -4.80 -2.07
N TYR A 11 3.49 -5.74 -1.36
CA TYR A 11 4.16 -6.78 -0.58
C TYR A 11 3.84 -8.16 -1.15
N SER A 12 4.84 -8.85 -1.65
CA SER A 12 4.72 -10.23 -2.14
C SER A 12 4.85 -11.23 -1.00
N PHE A 13 3.99 -12.24 -1.01
CA PHE A 13 4.07 -13.36 -0.08
C PHE A 13 4.05 -14.69 -0.83
N ASP A 14 5.08 -15.48 -0.55
CA ASP A 14 5.19 -16.86 -0.98
C ASP A 14 4.92 -17.73 0.25
N GLU A 15 3.94 -18.63 0.18
CA GLU A 15 3.63 -19.55 1.29
C GLU A 15 3.05 -18.89 2.56
N LEU A 16 2.09 -17.97 2.39
CA LEU A 16 1.39 -17.38 3.52
C LEU A 16 0.40 -18.37 4.14
N ALA A 17 0.71 -18.86 5.33
CA ALA A 17 -0.16 -19.73 6.09
C ALA A 17 -1.22 -18.94 6.86
N ILE A 18 -2.50 -19.25 6.65
CA ILE A 18 -3.61 -18.76 7.48
C ILE A 18 -4.33 -19.93 8.15
N SER A 19 -4.74 -19.76 9.41
CA SER A 19 -5.59 -20.74 10.08
C SER A 19 -7.05 -20.60 9.65
N LEU A 20 -7.75 -21.71 9.49
CA LEU A 20 -9.20 -21.78 9.32
C LEU A 20 -9.85 -22.31 10.60
N CYS A 21 -11.03 -21.78 10.95
CA CYS A 21 -11.85 -22.26 12.07
C CYS A 21 -11.13 -22.29 13.44
N ASP A 22 -10.18 -21.38 13.66
CA ASP A 22 -9.39 -21.23 14.90
C ASP A 22 -8.59 -22.48 15.29
N ARG A 23 -8.41 -23.41 14.36
CA ARG A 23 -7.57 -24.60 14.52
C ARG A 23 -6.26 -24.41 13.77
N TRP A 24 -5.16 -24.67 14.46
CA TRP A 24 -3.82 -24.52 13.88
C TRP A 24 -3.50 -25.60 12.84
N GLU A 25 -4.16 -26.76 12.93
CA GLU A 25 -3.93 -27.90 12.04
C GLU A 25 -4.66 -27.79 10.70
N THR A 26 -5.69 -26.96 10.61
CA THR A 26 -6.43 -26.71 9.37
C THR A 26 -6.13 -25.30 8.89
N GLY A 27 -5.26 -25.18 7.90
CA GLY A 27 -4.88 -23.90 7.31
C GLY A 27 -4.90 -23.92 5.79
N LEU A 28 -4.86 -22.72 5.21
CA LEU A 28 -4.59 -22.54 3.79
C LEU A 28 -3.16 -22.02 3.63
N LEU A 29 -2.49 -22.51 2.59
CA LEU A 29 -1.22 -21.96 2.11
C LEU A 29 -1.52 -21.13 0.87
N LEU A 30 -1.20 -19.84 0.92
CA LEU A 30 -1.59 -18.86 -0.09
C LEU A 30 -0.36 -18.21 -0.72
N TYR A 31 -0.50 -17.83 -1.98
CA TYR A 31 0.52 -17.16 -2.78
C TYR A 31 -0.11 -15.95 -3.44
N GLY A 32 0.61 -14.83 -3.44
CA GLY A 32 0.11 -13.60 -4.01
C GLY A 32 0.77 -12.36 -3.44
N ARG A 33 0.03 -11.26 -3.54
CA ARG A 33 0.52 -9.93 -3.22
C ARG A 33 -0.52 -9.13 -2.46
N ALA A 34 -0.08 -8.33 -1.50
CA ALA A 34 -0.89 -7.40 -0.75
C ALA A 34 -0.50 -5.97 -1.09
N GLU A 35 -1.49 -5.10 -1.18
CA GLU A 35 -1.30 -3.65 -1.27
C GLU A 35 -1.29 -3.12 0.16
N LEU A 36 -0.15 -2.54 0.59
CA LEU A 36 0.02 -1.94 1.90
C LEU A 36 -0.18 -0.43 1.77
N THR A 37 -1.07 0.15 2.54
CA THR A 37 -1.41 1.58 2.48
C THR A 37 -1.11 2.24 3.81
N SER A 38 -0.49 3.41 3.78
CA SER A 38 -0.21 4.20 4.98
C SER A 38 -1.50 4.50 5.75
N ALA A 39 -1.46 4.34 7.08
CA ALA A 39 -2.57 4.71 7.95
C ALA A 39 -2.79 6.25 8.04
N GLY A 40 -1.87 7.03 7.46
CA GLY A 40 -1.93 8.49 7.41
C GLY A 40 -1.32 9.17 8.63
N ASP A 41 -1.55 10.48 8.72
CA ASP A 41 -0.92 11.34 9.71
C ASP A 41 -1.24 10.89 11.15
N GLY A 42 -0.21 10.79 11.99
CA GLY A 42 -0.33 10.38 13.40
C GLY A 42 -0.13 8.88 13.64
N TYR A 43 0.08 8.09 12.59
CA TYR A 43 0.41 6.66 12.65
C TYR A 43 1.72 6.41 11.89
N ASP A 44 2.80 7.00 12.40
CA ASP A 44 4.10 7.02 11.73
C ASP A 44 4.62 5.60 11.47
N GLY A 45 4.74 5.25 10.18
CA GLY A 45 5.22 3.96 9.74
C GLY A 45 4.20 2.82 9.87
N GLU A 46 2.96 3.10 10.28
CA GLU A 46 1.90 2.10 10.30
C GLU A 46 1.21 1.99 8.94
N PHE A 47 0.79 0.77 8.61
CA PHE A 47 0.09 0.45 7.39
C PHE A 47 -1.12 -0.45 7.68
N TYR A 48 -2.01 -0.50 6.71
CA TYR A 48 -3.04 -1.53 6.62
C TYR A 48 -3.05 -2.14 5.21
N VAL A 49 -3.53 -3.38 5.10
CA VAL A 49 -3.70 -4.05 3.80
C VAL A 49 -4.94 -3.48 3.12
N SER A 50 -4.84 -2.81 1.98
CA SER A 50 -6.02 -2.26 1.28
C SER A 50 -6.63 -3.24 0.28
N ALA A 51 -5.79 -4.09 -0.33
CA ALA A 51 -6.19 -5.11 -1.29
C ALA A 51 -5.25 -6.32 -1.25
N ILE A 52 -5.73 -7.47 -1.71
CA ILE A 52 -4.94 -8.69 -1.88
C ILE A 52 -5.21 -9.25 -3.28
N LYS A 53 -4.17 -9.60 -4.00
CA LYS A 53 -4.23 -10.28 -5.29
C LYS A 53 -3.60 -11.66 -5.14
N LEU A 54 -4.43 -12.70 -5.24
CA LEU A 54 -3.96 -14.08 -5.24
C LEU A 54 -3.41 -14.46 -6.61
N ASP A 55 -2.42 -15.34 -6.66
CA ASP A 55 -1.81 -15.76 -7.94
C ASP A 55 -2.79 -16.50 -8.85
N GLY A 56 -3.88 -17.06 -8.30
CA GLY A 56 -5.01 -17.58 -9.05
C GLY A 56 -5.84 -16.52 -9.80
N GLY A 57 -5.47 -15.24 -9.71
CA GLY A 57 -6.10 -14.11 -10.41
C GLY A 57 -7.21 -13.40 -9.62
N SER A 58 -7.66 -13.95 -8.49
CA SER A 58 -8.67 -13.33 -7.63
C SER A 58 -8.12 -12.08 -6.94
N ARG A 59 -8.92 -11.01 -6.92
CA ARG A 59 -8.63 -9.79 -6.15
C ARG A 59 -9.64 -9.62 -5.03
N LEU A 60 -9.14 -9.55 -3.80
CA LEU A 60 -9.90 -9.27 -2.59
C LEU A 60 -9.67 -7.81 -2.21
N VAL A 61 -10.74 -7.11 -1.85
CA VAL A 61 -10.67 -5.69 -1.43
C VAL A 61 -11.06 -5.61 0.03
N ARG A 62 -10.45 -4.67 0.76
CA ARG A 62 -10.83 -4.40 2.15
C ARG A 62 -12.35 -4.23 2.26
N PRO A 63 -13.02 -5.08 3.05
CA PRO A 63 -14.46 -5.00 3.17
C PRO A 63 -14.87 -3.74 3.95
N ASN A 64 -15.82 -2.97 3.41
CA ASN A 64 -16.40 -1.84 4.12
C ASN A 64 -17.49 -2.34 5.08
N THR A 65 -17.52 -1.80 6.30
CA THR A 65 -18.19 -2.34 7.50
C THR A 65 -19.69 -2.64 7.40
N ILE A 66 -20.39 -2.26 6.33
CA ILE A 66 -21.86 -2.35 6.22
C ILE A 66 -22.33 -3.41 5.21
N SER A 67 -21.60 -3.67 4.12
CA SER A 67 -22.12 -4.45 2.98
C SER A 67 -21.52 -5.84 2.81
N SER A 68 -20.51 -6.20 3.60
CA SER A 68 -19.68 -7.40 3.39
C SER A 68 -19.64 -8.36 4.57
N ILE A 69 -20.51 -8.15 5.57
CA ILE A 69 -20.56 -9.01 6.75
C ILE A 69 -21.01 -10.42 6.31
N GLY A 70 -20.10 -11.38 6.38
CA GLY A 70 -20.40 -12.81 6.20
C GLY A 70 -20.11 -13.40 4.81
N SER A 71 -19.52 -12.66 3.86
CA SER A 71 -19.06 -13.28 2.60
C SER A 71 -17.73 -14.04 2.78
N PHE A 72 -17.53 -15.08 1.97
CA PHE A 72 -16.30 -15.87 1.99
C PHE A 72 -15.09 -15.00 1.64
N GLU A 73 -15.22 -14.13 0.64
CA GLU A 73 -14.15 -13.22 0.19
C GLU A 73 -13.77 -12.22 1.28
N ALA A 74 -14.76 -11.70 2.01
CA ALA A 74 -14.52 -10.79 3.12
C ALA A 74 -13.82 -11.50 4.28
N GLU A 75 -14.23 -12.74 4.60
CA GLU A 75 -13.58 -13.54 5.63
C GLU A 75 -12.14 -13.90 5.25
N LEU A 76 -11.93 -14.34 4.01
CA LEU A 76 -10.61 -14.67 3.49
C LEU A 76 -9.69 -13.45 3.53
N PHE A 77 -10.17 -12.28 3.08
CA PHE A 77 -9.44 -11.03 3.19
C PHE A 77 -9.03 -10.76 4.64
N ARG A 78 -9.99 -10.80 5.59
CA ARG A 78 -9.73 -10.50 7.00
C ARG A 78 -8.65 -11.42 7.59
N ARG A 79 -8.68 -12.72 7.28
CA ARG A 79 -7.69 -13.67 7.79
C ARG A 79 -6.29 -13.42 7.23
N ILE A 80 -6.18 -13.12 5.93
CA ILE A 80 -4.89 -12.81 5.31
C ILE A 80 -4.35 -11.50 5.88
N ALA A 81 -5.16 -10.45 5.90
CA ALA A 81 -4.78 -9.15 6.45
C ALA A 81 -4.33 -9.28 7.92
N ALA A 82 -5.03 -10.06 8.74
CA ALA A 82 -4.66 -10.27 10.15
C ALA A 82 -3.29 -10.95 10.34
N VAL A 83 -2.79 -11.69 9.35
CA VAL A 83 -1.43 -12.25 9.38
C VAL A 83 -0.41 -11.20 8.95
N ILE A 84 -0.67 -10.50 7.83
CA ILE A 84 0.24 -9.50 7.26
C ILE A 84 0.37 -8.25 8.14
N GLU A 85 -0.70 -7.81 8.80
CA GLU A 85 -0.70 -6.64 9.69
C GLU A 85 -0.15 -6.95 11.10
N ASN A 86 0.15 -8.22 11.39
CA ASN A 86 0.63 -8.65 12.70
C ASN A 86 2.12 -8.93 12.68
N ASP A 87 2.90 -7.99 13.22
CA ASP A 87 4.36 -8.03 13.38
C ASP A 87 4.88 -9.22 14.22
N ARG A 88 4.02 -9.95 14.91
CA ARG A 88 4.39 -11.18 15.61
C ARG A 88 4.54 -12.36 14.65
N THR A 89 3.92 -12.29 13.47
CA THR A 89 4.05 -13.31 12.43
C THR A 89 5.30 -13.05 11.57
N SER A 90 5.84 -14.08 10.91
CA SER A 90 6.97 -13.89 10.01
C SER A 90 6.61 -13.00 8.81
N ALA A 91 5.44 -13.21 8.23
CA ALA A 91 4.95 -12.40 7.12
C ALA A 91 4.77 -10.94 7.54
N GLY A 92 4.18 -10.68 8.71
CA GLY A 92 3.97 -9.32 9.19
C GLY A 92 5.25 -8.57 9.51
N ARG A 93 6.30 -9.23 10.02
CA ARG A 93 7.62 -8.59 10.15
C ARG A 93 8.20 -8.18 8.81
N HIS A 94 8.16 -9.08 7.83
CA HIS A 94 8.70 -8.78 6.50
C HIS A 94 7.89 -7.66 5.82
N ALA A 95 6.56 -7.66 5.96
CA ALA A 95 5.69 -6.61 5.45
C ALA A 95 6.01 -5.25 6.11
N ALA A 96 6.18 -5.22 7.43
CA ALA A 96 6.53 -4.00 8.16
C ALA A 96 7.92 -3.46 7.80
N GLU A 97 8.91 -4.34 7.66
CA GLU A 97 10.26 -3.96 7.24
C GLU A 97 10.27 -3.38 5.82
N LEU A 98 9.60 -4.06 4.87
CA LEU A 98 9.45 -3.57 3.51
C LEU A 98 8.74 -2.22 3.48
N PHE A 99 7.61 -2.10 4.19
CA PHE A 99 6.84 -0.86 4.22
C PHE A 99 7.65 0.31 4.76
N ALA A 100 8.40 0.11 5.85
CA ALA A 100 9.24 1.16 6.43
C ALA A 100 10.33 1.64 5.46
N ILE A 101 10.97 0.72 4.74
CA ILE A 101 12.01 1.04 3.74
C ILE A 101 11.41 1.86 2.58
N GLU A 102 10.33 1.36 1.98
CA GLU A 102 9.69 2.01 0.84
C GLU A 102 9.07 3.37 1.22
N TYR A 103 8.48 3.46 2.42
CA TYR A 103 7.91 4.70 2.94
C TYR A 103 8.99 5.77 3.16
N GLU A 104 10.14 5.43 3.74
CA GLU A 104 11.24 6.38 3.91
C GLU A 104 11.81 6.85 2.56
N GLN A 105 11.97 5.94 1.59
CA GLN A 105 12.44 6.27 0.24
C GLN A 105 11.48 7.20 -0.51
N SER A 106 10.16 7.02 -0.34
CA SER A 106 9.17 7.93 -0.92
C SER A 106 9.29 9.34 -0.38
N LYS A 107 9.58 9.50 0.92
CA LYS A 107 9.80 10.82 1.53
C LYS A 107 11.06 11.49 0.99
N GLU A 108 12.15 10.75 0.84
CA GLU A 108 13.40 11.28 0.27
C GLU A 108 13.20 11.79 -1.17
N THR A 109 12.48 11.02 -1.99
CA THR A 109 12.13 11.39 -3.36
C THR A 109 11.32 12.68 -3.42
N ASP A 110 10.32 12.83 -2.54
CA ASP A 110 9.53 14.06 -2.44
C ASP A 110 10.42 15.26 -2.06
N TYR A 111 11.30 15.12 -1.06
CA TYR A 111 12.20 16.20 -0.64
C TYR A 111 13.16 16.65 -1.76
N ASP A 112 13.68 15.73 -2.55
CA ASP A 112 14.55 16.06 -3.68
C ASP A 112 13.78 16.80 -4.79
N LEU A 113 12.55 16.36 -5.11
CA LEU A 113 11.68 17.06 -6.06
C LEU A 113 11.36 18.49 -5.60
N PHE A 114 11.02 18.68 -4.32
CA PHE A 114 10.77 20.02 -3.76
C PHE A 114 12.00 20.92 -3.87
N ARG A 115 13.20 20.40 -3.58
CA ARG A 115 14.46 21.17 -3.70
C ARG A 115 14.79 21.53 -5.15
N GLU A 116 14.51 20.66 -6.11
CA GLU A 116 14.71 20.94 -7.53
C GLU A 116 13.75 22.03 -8.01
N ILE A 117 12.46 21.92 -7.67
CA ILE A 117 11.44 22.95 -7.96
C ILE A 117 11.83 24.30 -7.33
N GLU A 118 12.28 24.32 -6.07
CA GLU A 118 12.74 25.55 -5.41
C GLU A 118 13.96 26.16 -6.13
N ARG A 119 14.94 25.34 -6.51
CA ARG A 119 16.11 25.81 -7.27
C ARG A 119 15.70 26.36 -8.62
N GLU A 120 14.86 25.68 -9.37
CA GLU A 120 14.36 26.16 -10.67
C GLU A 120 13.50 27.42 -10.51
N THR A 121 12.73 27.56 -9.42
CA THR A 121 11.93 28.77 -9.15
C THR A 121 12.82 29.96 -8.78
N ILE A 122 13.87 29.74 -7.98
CA ILE A 122 14.85 30.77 -7.61
C ILE A 122 15.70 31.18 -8.83
N LEU A 123 16.02 30.24 -9.72
CA LEU A 123 16.75 30.50 -10.97
C LEU A 123 15.85 31.03 -12.10
N GLY A 124 14.54 30.79 -12.01
CA GLY A 124 13.50 31.21 -12.97
C GLY A 124 12.93 32.61 -12.73
N ALA A 125 13.28 33.27 -11.62
CA ALA A 125 12.94 34.68 -11.37
C ALA A 125 13.63 35.68 -12.34
N GLY A 126 14.29 35.18 -13.39
CA GLY A 126 14.84 35.95 -14.51
C GLY A 126 14.30 35.61 -15.90
N GLY A 127 13.30 34.73 -16.07
CA GLY A 127 12.88 34.31 -17.41
C GLY A 127 11.45 33.80 -17.51
N VAL A 128 10.64 34.49 -18.31
CA VAL A 128 9.28 34.13 -18.71
C VAL A 128 9.21 32.68 -19.22
N ILE A 129 8.42 31.82 -18.59
CA ILE A 129 8.06 30.51 -19.17
C ILE A 129 6.57 30.53 -19.54
N ILE A 130 6.32 30.58 -20.85
CA ILE A 130 5.01 30.31 -21.45
C ILE A 130 4.77 28.80 -21.37
N LEU A 131 3.86 28.37 -20.51
CA LEU A 131 3.31 27.01 -20.53
C LEU A 131 2.35 26.90 -21.72
N GLN A 132 2.81 26.36 -22.86
CA GLN A 132 1.89 25.80 -23.87
C GLN A 132 1.60 24.34 -23.55
N HIS A 133 0.36 24.11 -23.10
CA HIS A 133 -0.26 22.81 -22.97
C HIS A 133 -0.79 22.40 -24.35
N GLN A 134 -0.11 21.48 -25.04
CA GLN A 134 -0.62 20.93 -26.30
C GLN A 134 -1.60 19.80 -25.98
N ILE A 135 -2.89 20.15 -25.97
CA ILE A 135 -3.99 19.19 -26.14
C ILE A 135 -3.94 18.72 -27.59
N ALA A 136 -3.63 17.45 -27.83
CA ALA A 136 -3.78 16.81 -29.13
C ALA A 136 -4.98 15.86 -29.05
N THR A 137 -6.10 16.33 -29.59
CA THR A 137 -7.21 15.50 -30.07
C THR A 137 -6.87 15.07 -31.49
N ASP A 138 -6.85 13.77 -31.74
CA ASP A 138 -7.43 13.15 -32.95
C ASP A 138 -7.77 11.68 -32.64
#